data_AF-A0A0P9CCZ4-F1
#
_entry.id   AF-A0A0P9CCZ4-F1
#
_cell.length_a   1.000
_cell.length_b   1.000
_cell.length_c   1.000
_cell.angle_alpha   90.00
_cell.angle_beta   90.00
_cell.angle_gamma   90.00
#
_symmetry.space_group_name_H-M   'P 1'
#
loop_
_entity.id
_entity.type
_entity.pdbx_description
1 polymer ?
#
loop_
_entity_poly.entity_id
_entity_poly.type
_entity_poly.pdbx_seq_one_letter_code
_entity_poly.pdbx_strand_id
1 'polypeptide(L)' 'MRSETLLTEGVTDDVALANQRVKVHIRCRKCGETFILRGVRDAKGHIETGFKKCLCDNEDDFEIESLA' A
#
# COMPACT_ATOMS: atom_id res chain seq x y z
N MET A 1 10.18 -24.44 -43.39
CA MET A 1 10.54 -23.04 -43.71
C MET A 1 9.23 -22.31 -44.01
N ARG A 2 8.55 -21.67 -43.08
CA ARG A 2 8.99 -20.51 -42.29
C ARG A 2 8.33 -20.51 -40.91
N SER A 3 9.19 -20.37 -39.92
CA SER A 3 8.88 -20.10 -38.51
C SER A 3 8.52 -18.61 -38.32
N GLU A 4 8.19 -18.27 -37.07
CA GLU A 4 8.16 -16.91 -36.47
C GLU A 4 6.78 -16.20 -36.59
N THR A 5 6.17 -15.62 -35.54
CA THR A 5 6.73 -15.07 -34.31
C THR A 5 5.66 -15.00 -33.22
N LEU A 6 5.96 -15.57 -32.04
CA LEU A 6 5.34 -15.20 -30.76
C LEU A 6 5.85 -13.80 -30.40
N LEU A 7 4.96 -12.81 -30.28
CA LEU A 7 5.23 -11.59 -29.50
C LEU A 7 3.97 -11.22 -28.72
N THR A 8 4.01 -11.60 -27.45
CA THR A 8 3.39 -10.94 -26.31
C THR A 8 3.67 -9.45 -26.35
N GLU A 9 2.66 -8.59 -26.17
CA GLU A 9 2.84 -7.26 -25.56
C GLU A 9 1.49 -6.56 -25.37
N GLY A 10 1.11 -6.42 -24.09
CA GLY A 10 -0.13 -5.75 -23.67
C GLY A 10 -0.34 -5.77 -22.16
N VAL A 11 0.74 -5.60 -21.38
CA VAL A 11 0.67 -5.39 -19.92
C VAL A 11 1.61 -4.24 -19.56
N THR A 12 1.22 -3.00 -19.85
CA THR A 12 2.00 -1.82 -19.45
C THR A 12 1.10 -0.61 -19.23
N ASP A 13 0.19 -0.66 -18.27
CA ASP A 13 -0.41 0.55 -17.67
C ASP A 13 -0.74 0.40 -16.17
N ASP A 14 -0.87 -0.83 -15.65
CA ASP A 14 -1.09 -1.05 -14.20
C ASP A 14 0.15 -0.82 -13.32
N VAL A 15 1.35 -0.80 -13.91
CA VAL A 15 2.62 -0.74 -13.16
C VAL A 15 2.96 0.68 -12.68
N ALA A 16 2.39 1.72 -13.30
CA ALA A 16 2.70 3.11 -12.96
C ALA A 16 1.97 3.61 -11.70
N LEU A 17 0.77 3.09 -11.40
CA LEU A 17 0.01 3.44 -10.19
C LEU A 17 0.39 2.61 -8.95
N ALA A 18 0.88 1.38 -9.15
CA ALA A 18 1.23 0.45 -8.09
C ALA A 18 2.44 0.89 -7.22
N ASN A 19 3.03 2.05 -7.49
CA ASN A 19 4.22 2.53 -6.80
C ASN A 19 4.07 3.93 -6.18
N GLN A 20 2.84 4.46 -6.09
CA GLN A 20 2.63 5.73 -5.42
C GLN A 20 2.75 5.53 -3.91
N ARG A 21 3.96 5.78 -3.39
CA ARG A 21 4.25 5.77 -1.96
C ARG A 21 3.58 6.98 -1.31
N VAL A 22 2.75 6.74 -0.31
CA VAL A 22 2.05 7.80 0.43
C VAL A 22 2.49 7.76 1.89
N LYS A 23 2.64 8.94 2.49
CA LYS A 23 2.89 9.02 3.93
C LYS A 23 1.57 8.81 4.66
N VAL A 24 1.58 7.99 5.69
CA VAL A 24 0.39 7.70 6.51
C VAL A 24 0.66 8.01 7.97
N HIS A 25 -0.36 8.50 8.63
CA HIS A 25 -0.43 8.65 10.07
C HIS A 25 -1.36 7.56 10.63
N ILE A 26 -0.85 6.77 11.57
CA ILE A 26 -1.56 5.65 12.18
C ILE A 26 -1.66 5.94 13.67
N ARG A 27 -2.88 5.96 14.21
CA ARG A 27 -3.15 6.15 15.63
C ARG A 27 -3.79 4.89 16.21
N CYS A 28 -3.21 4.36 17.27
CA CYS A 28 -3.80 3.27 18.04
C CYS A 28 -4.96 3.78 18.89
N ARG A 29 -6.17 3.23 18.72
CA ARG A 29 -7.35 3.65 19.49
C ARG A 29 -7.36 3.09 20.91
N LYS A 30 -6.58 2.03 21.19
CA LYS A 30 -6.44 1.44 22.55
C LYS A 30 -5.49 2.21 23.46
N CYS A 31 -4.26 2.51 23.02
CA CYS A 31 -3.26 3.18 23.85
C CYS A 31 -2.95 4.63 23.47
N GLY A 32 -3.42 5.09 22.30
CA GLY A 32 -3.17 6.45 21.81
C GLY A 32 -1.84 6.65 21.08
N GLU A 33 -0.98 5.64 20.99
CA GLU A 33 0.32 5.72 20.29
C GLU A 33 0.14 6.07 18.81
N THR A 34 1.07 6.87 18.27
CA THR A 34 1.02 7.36 16.89
C THR A 34 2.26 6.95 16.10
N PHE A 35 2.06 6.47 14.88
CA PHE A 35 3.12 6.05 13.97
C PHE A 35 3.02 6.79 12.64
N ILE A 36 4.16 7.13 12.07
CA ILE A 36 4.26 7.69 10.72
C ILE A 36 5.00 6.69 9.85
N LEU A 37 4.32 6.14 8.84
CA LEU A 37 4.89 5.16 7.92
C LEU A 37 4.71 5.61 6.46
N ARG A 38 5.30 4.85 5.55
CA ARG A 38 5.04 4.97 4.11
C ARG A 38 4.25 3.74 3.66
N GLY A 39 3.04 3.96 3.17
CA GLY A 39 2.22 2.94 2.53
C GLY A 39 2.32 3.01 1.01
N VAL A 40 1.75 2.02 0.33
CA VAL A 40 1.59 1.97 -1.12
C VAL A 40 0.11 2.12 -1.45
N ARG A 41 -0.22 3.03 -2.36
CA ARG A 41 -1.58 3.16 -2.87
C ARG A 41 -1.80 2.13 -4.00
N ASP A 42 -2.84 1.32 -3.87
CA ASP A 42 -3.24 0.40 -4.94
C ASP A 42 -3.98 1.16 -6.07
N ALA A 43 -4.18 0.49 -7.21
CA ALA A 43 -4.95 1.06 -8.33
C ALA A 43 -6.43 1.33 -7.99
N LYS A 44 -6.94 0.79 -6.87
CA LYS A 44 -8.32 0.97 -6.38
C LYS A 44 -8.44 2.13 -5.38
N GLY A 45 -7.33 2.75 -4.99
CA GLY A 45 -7.27 3.86 -4.04
C GLY A 45 -7.09 3.46 -2.57
N HIS A 46 -6.97 2.17 -2.25
CA HIS A 46 -6.64 1.70 -0.90
C HIS A 46 -5.16 1.92 -0.60
N ILE A 47 -4.82 2.03 0.69
CA ILE A 47 -3.43 2.22 1.14
C ILE A 47 -3.00 0.99 1.94
N GLU A 48 -2.05 0.25 1.40
CA GLU A 48 -1.38 -0.83 2.12
C GLU A 48 -0.20 -0.27 2.92
N THR A 49 -0.23 -0.41 4.25
CA THR A 49 0.78 0.17 5.15
C THR A 49 1.76 -0.87 5.72
N GLY A 50 1.41 -2.16 5.67
CA GLY A 50 2.17 -3.24 6.30
C GLY A 50 2.17 -3.22 7.84
N PHE A 51 1.44 -2.30 8.47
CA PHE A 51 1.34 -2.20 9.92
C PHE A 51 0.44 -3.33 10.47
N LYS A 52 1.01 -4.20 11.30
CA LYS A 52 0.30 -5.39 11.82
C LYS A 52 -0.11 -5.28 13.29
N LYS A 53 0.69 -4.58 14.11
CA LYS A 53 0.56 -4.61 15.57
C LYS A 53 1.18 -3.37 16.19
N CYS A 54 0.49 -2.80 17.18
CA CYS A 54 0.99 -1.73 18.04
C CYS A 54 1.85 -2.29 19.18
N LEU A 55 2.69 -1.44 19.76
CA LEU A 55 3.55 -1.78 20.90
C LEU A 55 2.78 -2.12 22.18
N CYS A 56 1.49 -1.75 22.29
CA CYS A 56 0.62 -2.12 23.40
C CYS A 56 -0.09 -3.49 23.21
N ASP A 57 0.40 -4.29 22.27
CA ASP A 57 -0.19 -5.55 21.82
C ASP A 57 -1.55 -5.45 21.10
N ASN A 58 -2.02 -4.25 20.79
CA ASN A 58 -3.19 -4.08 19.94
C ASN A 58 -2.88 -4.54 18.49
N GLU A 59 -3.71 -5.41 17.92
CA GLU A 59 -3.57 -5.96 16.55
C GLU A 59 -4.71 -5.47 15.63
N ASP A 60 -5.69 -4.76 16.18
CA ASP A 60 -6.85 -4.21 15.48
C ASP A 60 -7.08 -2.73 15.88
N ASP A 61 -8.20 -2.13 15.48
CA ASP A 61 -8.63 -0.81 15.97
C ASP A 61 -7.57 0.31 15.83
N PHE A 62 -7.16 0.54 14.57
CA PHE A 62 -6.26 1.63 14.18
C PHE A 62 -7.00 2.66 13.34
N GLU A 63 -6.72 3.92 13.60
CA GLU A 63 -7.13 5.05 12.77
C GLU A 63 -5.99 5.39 11.82
N ILE A 64 -6.23 5.31 10.50
CA ILE A 64 -5.21 5.48 9.47
C ILE A 64 -5.62 6.64 8.56
N GLU A 65 -4.77 7.66 8.48
CA GLU A 65 -4.97 8.86 7.66
C GLU A 65 -3.82 9.03 6.67
N SER A 66 -4.13 9.34 5.41
CA SER A 66 -3.11 9.70 4.42
C SER A 66 -2.70 11.16 4.58
N LEU A 67 -1.40 11.40 4.70
CA LEU A 67 -0.82 12.74 4.68
C LEU A 67 -0.46 13.07 3.23
N ALA A 68 -1.23 13.99 2.62
CA ALA A 68 -1.02 14.50 1.27
C ALA A 68 0.09 15.56 1.21
#